data_AF-A0A660ULV3-F1
#
_entry.id   AF-A0A660ULV3-F1
#
_cell.length_a   1.000
_cell.length_b   1.000
_cell.length_c   1.000
_cell.angle_alpha   90.00
_cell.angle_beta   90.00
_cell.angle_gamma   90.00
#
_symmetry.space_group_name_H-M   'P 1'
#
loop_
_entity.id
_entity.type
_entity.pdbx_description
1 polymer ?
#
loop_
_entity_poly.entity_id
_entity_poly.type
_entity_poly.pdbx_seq_one_letter_code
_entity_poly.pdbx_strand_id
1 'polypeptide(L)'
;KEFDFDEVKIIYYFRRPDLYIESIYQQSVKNHGAHRNVFESINKIEQVYKVFNLYSHFFGPENMIVRVYEKSQFNQGNIFSDFIQAIGEDWSNNFVLPHKNDTNVGWHRNLILIMRLANENIQNREDREAIRKLMAVLFRKLYSTNKQGYDLLSLDQRKKIESIYRERNAAIAKDYLERPDGALFYESIASNKPECSETCLSVDDAHEIVSYIKEKNGSLSVLFKRAVEKALVSEDEEINSAAHTLFHCFENISK
;
A
#
# COMPACT_ATOMS: atom_id res chain seq x y z
N LYS A 1 -4.76 -31.09 -16.86
CA LYS A 1 -4.09 -31.70 -15.69
C LYS A 1 -5.09 -31.61 -14.56
N GLU A 2 -5.77 -32.70 -14.26
CA GLU A 2 -6.51 -32.85 -13.01
C GLU A 2 -5.49 -32.79 -11.88
N PHE A 3 -5.78 -31.98 -10.87
CA PHE A 3 -5.04 -32.00 -9.63
C PHE A 3 -5.66 -33.11 -8.78
N ASP A 4 -4.90 -34.17 -8.46
CA ASP A 4 -5.34 -35.30 -7.60
C ASP A 4 -5.36 -34.88 -6.13
N PHE A 5 -6.29 -33.99 -5.76
CA PHE A 5 -6.57 -33.66 -4.36
C PHE A 5 -7.98 -34.10 -4.01
N ASP A 6 -8.12 -34.89 -2.95
CA ASP A 6 -9.43 -35.34 -2.44
C ASP A 6 -10.24 -34.19 -1.83
N GLU A 7 -9.56 -33.21 -1.23
CA GLU A 7 -10.17 -32.03 -0.62
C GLU A 7 -9.27 -30.80 -0.80
N VAL A 8 -9.88 -29.66 -1.15
CA VAL A 8 -9.19 -28.38 -1.29
C VAL A 8 -9.90 -27.33 -0.44
N LYS A 9 -9.18 -26.76 0.53
CA LYS A 9 -9.65 -25.61 1.33
C LYS A 9 -9.04 -24.31 0.82
N ILE A 10 -9.83 -23.24 0.83
CA ILE A 10 -9.40 -21.91 0.41
C ILE A 10 -9.38 -20.99 1.63
N ILE A 11 -8.18 -20.60 2.08
CA ILE A 11 -8.04 -19.60 3.13
C ILE A 11 -8.02 -18.21 2.49
N TYR A 12 -9.01 -17.38 2.80
CA TYR A 12 -9.17 -16.05 2.20
C TYR A 12 -9.17 -14.95 3.26
N TYR A 13 -8.12 -14.13 3.26
CA TYR A 13 -7.99 -12.97 4.13
C TYR A 13 -8.61 -11.73 3.50
N PHE A 14 -9.74 -11.27 4.03
CA PHE A 14 -10.29 -9.97 3.68
C PHE A 14 -9.52 -8.86 4.39
N ARG A 15 -9.05 -7.89 3.61
CA ARG A 15 -8.49 -6.65 4.14
C ARG A 15 -9.49 -5.53 3.94
N ARG A 16 -9.53 -4.59 4.88
CA ARG A 16 -10.38 -3.40 4.76
C ARG A 16 -10.20 -2.74 3.38
N PRO A 17 -11.30 -2.45 2.65
CA PRO A 17 -11.26 -1.93 1.29
C PRO A 17 -10.32 -0.73 1.08
N ASP A 18 -10.37 0.26 1.98
CA ASP A 18 -9.52 1.45 1.95
C ASP A 18 -8.03 1.09 2.07
N LEU A 19 -7.68 0.28 3.07
CA LEU A 19 -6.29 -0.18 3.29
C LEU A 19 -5.76 -1.05 2.15
N TYR A 20 -6.65 -1.82 1.51
CA TYR A 20 -6.32 -2.68 0.37
C TYR A 20 -6.04 -1.86 -0.90
N ILE A 21 -6.86 -0.84 -1.21
CA ILE A 21 -6.61 0.08 -2.33
C ILE A 21 -5.22 0.68 -2.21
N GLU A 22 -4.90 1.27 -1.05
CA GLU A 22 -3.62 1.93 -0.86
C GLU A 22 -2.44 0.94 -1.00
N SER A 23 -2.63 -0.29 -0.55
CA SER A 23 -1.63 -1.36 -0.68
C SER A 23 -1.35 -1.72 -2.14
N ILE A 24 -2.40 -1.96 -2.93
CA ILE A 24 -2.23 -2.24 -4.37
C ILE A 24 -1.65 -1.03 -5.07
N TYR A 25 -2.19 0.15 -4.77
CA TYR A 25 -1.77 1.39 -5.40
C TYR A 25 -0.28 1.61 -5.20
N GLN A 26 0.22 1.42 -3.98
CA GLN A 26 1.64 1.49 -3.69
C GLN A 26 2.45 0.49 -4.53
N GLN A 27 2.02 -0.76 -4.67
CA GLN A 27 2.69 -1.74 -5.55
C GLN A 27 2.63 -1.32 -7.02
N SER A 28 1.54 -0.69 -7.44
CA SER A 28 1.36 -0.14 -8.78
C SER A 28 2.33 1.02 -9.06
N VAL A 29 2.52 1.92 -8.11
CA VAL A 29 3.50 3.03 -8.21
C VAL A 29 4.92 2.48 -8.24
N LYS A 30 5.25 1.55 -7.34
CA LYS A 30 6.61 0.98 -7.22
C LYS A 30 7.02 0.16 -8.45
N ASN A 31 6.15 -0.73 -8.92
CA ASN A 31 6.54 -1.79 -9.85
C ASN A 31 5.92 -1.63 -11.25
N HIS A 32 4.85 -0.84 -11.39
CA HIS A 32 4.09 -0.75 -12.64
C HIS A 32 4.01 0.68 -13.20
N GLY A 33 4.65 1.66 -12.56
CA GLY A 33 4.70 3.03 -13.07
C GLY A 33 3.40 3.83 -12.91
N ALA A 34 2.53 3.46 -11.94
CA ALA A 34 1.36 4.27 -11.67
C ALA A 34 1.75 5.67 -11.17
N HIS A 35 1.03 6.68 -11.65
CA HIS A 35 1.27 8.09 -11.32
C HIS A 35 -0.02 8.86 -10.98
N ARG A 36 -1.16 8.44 -11.56
CA ARG A 36 -2.50 8.99 -11.26
C ARG A 36 -2.89 8.87 -9.80
N ASN A 37 -3.86 9.67 -9.34
CA ASN A 37 -4.26 9.71 -7.94
C ASN A 37 -4.77 8.33 -7.45
N VAL A 38 -4.48 8.00 -6.18
CA VAL A 38 -4.91 6.73 -5.56
C VAL A 38 -6.42 6.51 -5.64
N PHE A 39 -7.20 7.58 -5.53
CA PHE A 39 -8.66 7.55 -5.54
C PHE A 39 -9.21 7.14 -6.92
N GLU A 40 -8.44 7.31 -8.00
CA GLU A 40 -8.84 6.80 -9.32
C GLU A 40 -8.74 5.26 -9.42
N SER A 41 -8.08 4.61 -8.46
CA SER A 41 -7.88 3.16 -8.44
C SER A 41 -8.94 2.37 -7.67
N ILE A 42 -10.02 3.00 -7.18
CA ILE A 42 -11.03 2.37 -6.30
C ILE A 42 -11.67 1.12 -6.92
N ASN A 43 -11.91 1.13 -8.24
CA ASN A 43 -12.59 0.03 -8.94
C ASN A 43 -11.85 -1.32 -8.86
N LYS A 44 -10.58 -1.34 -8.41
CA LYS A 44 -9.80 -2.57 -8.26
C LYS A 44 -10.31 -3.50 -7.16
N ILE A 45 -11.03 -3.00 -6.16
CA ILE A 45 -11.56 -3.85 -5.08
C ILE A 45 -12.66 -4.79 -5.58
N GLU A 46 -13.42 -4.43 -6.62
CA GLU A 46 -14.48 -5.31 -7.13
C GLU A 46 -13.92 -6.68 -7.54
N GLN A 47 -12.65 -6.71 -7.98
CA GLN A 47 -11.98 -7.96 -8.32
C GLN A 47 -11.75 -8.87 -7.10
N VAL A 48 -11.59 -8.32 -5.90
CA VAL A 48 -11.44 -9.09 -4.65
C VAL A 48 -12.70 -9.92 -4.38
N TYR A 49 -13.87 -9.28 -4.42
CA TYR A 49 -15.13 -9.97 -4.20
C TYR A 49 -15.48 -10.92 -5.35
N LYS A 50 -15.15 -10.55 -6.60
CA LYS A 50 -15.32 -11.45 -7.75
C LYS A 50 -14.49 -12.71 -7.63
N VAL A 51 -13.22 -12.59 -7.27
CA VAL A 51 -12.31 -13.74 -7.08
C VAL A 51 -12.77 -14.59 -5.88
N PHE A 52 -13.17 -13.96 -4.77
CA PHE A 52 -13.74 -14.69 -3.65
C PHE A 52 -14.99 -15.48 -4.03
N ASN A 53 -15.95 -14.84 -4.70
CA ASN A 53 -17.19 -15.49 -5.16
C ASN A 53 -16.90 -16.61 -6.16
N LEU A 54 -15.89 -16.44 -7.02
CA LEU A 54 -15.45 -17.46 -7.96
C LEU A 54 -14.93 -18.70 -7.21
N TYR A 55 -14.07 -18.50 -6.21
CA TYR A 55 -13.57 -19.60 -5.39
C TYR A 55 -14.68 -20.27 -4.59
N SER A 56 -15.55 -19.50 -3.93
CA SER A 56 -16.70 -20.03 -3.21
C SER A 56 -17.64 -20.83 -4.13
N HIS A 57 -17.85 -20.37 -5.36
CA HIS A 57 -18.66 -21.09 -6.34
C HIS A 57 -18.04 -22.42 -6.78
N PHE A 58 -16.73 -22.47 -7.03
CA PHE A 58 -16.06 -23.68 -7.52
C PHE A 58 -15.73 -24.69 -6.43
N PHE A 59 -15.31 -24.22 -5.26
CA PHE A 59 -14.89 -25.07 -4.15
C PHE A 59 -16.00 -25.32 -3.13
N GLY A 60 -17.09 -24.55 -3.17
CA GLY A 60 -18.16 -24.62 -2.17
C GLY A 60 -17.92 -23.70 -0.98
N PRO A 61 -18.96 -23.05 -0.43
CA PRO A 61 -18.82 -22.13 0.71
C PRO A 61 -18.25 -22.82 1.96
N GLU A 62 -18.52 -24.11 2.16
CA GLU A 62 -18.00 -24.94 3.26
C GLU A 62 -16.48 -25.18 3.18
N ASN A 63 -15.88 -24.95 2.02
CA ASN A 63 -14.44 -25.05 1.80
C ASN A 63 -13.72 -23.69 1.88
N MET A 64 -14.46 -22.60 2.11
CA MET A 64 -13.91 -21.26 2.28
C MET A 64 -13.63 -20.98 3.76
N ILE A 65 -12.37 -20.80 4.11
CA ILE A 65 -11.93 -20.37 5.44
C ILE A 65 -11.69 -18.87 5.39
N VAL A 66 -12.70 -18.09 5.81
CA VAL A 66 -12.64 -16.63 5.81
C VAL A 66 -11.90 -16.13 7.05
N ARG A 67 -10.90 -15.26 6.83
CA ARG A 67 -10.17 -14.55 7.88
C ARG A 67 -10.17 -13.06 7.61
N VAL A 68 -9.92 -12.26 8.65
CA VAL A 68 -9.87 -10.80 8.54
C VAL A 68 -8.44 -10.33 8.76
N TYR A 69 -7.88 -9.61 7.80
CA TYR A 69 -6.56 -9.00 7.87
C TYR A 69 -6.61 -7.71 8.72
N GLU A 70 -6.81 -7.89 10.01
CA GLU A 70 -6.93 -6.84 11.01
C GLU A 70 -6.24 -7.32 12.29
N LYS A 71 -5.28 -6.54 12.82
CA LYS A 71 -4.36 -7.06 13.86
C LYS A 71 -5.09 -7.41 15.15
N SER A 72 -6.12 -6.64 15.48
CA SER A 72 -7.02 -6.88 16.62
C SER A 72 -7.81 -8.18 16.50
N GLN A 73 -8.00 -8.70 15.28
CA GLN A 73 -8.76 -9.93 15.00
C GLN A 73 -7.87 -11.15 14.81
N PHE A 74 -6.54 -10.99 14.75
CA PHE A 74 -5.64 -12.12 14.60
C PHE A 74 -5.60 -12.99 15.85
N ASN A 75 -5.62 -14.31 15.66
CA ASN A 75 -5.34 -15.27 16.72
C ASN A 75 -4.00 -14.92 17.37
N GLN A 76 -3.99 -14.77 18.70
CA GLN A 76 -2.81 -14.34 19.47
C GLN A 76 -2.16 -13.03 18.97
N GLY A 77 -2.91 -12.17 18.27
CA GLY A 77 -2.50 -10.83 17.86
C GLY A 77 -1.43 -10.77 16.76
N ASN A 78 -1.16 -11.86 16.04
CA ASN A 78 -0.22 -11.86 14.92
C ASN A 78 -0.65 -12.79 13.77
N ILE A 79 -0.25 -12.42 12.55
CA ILE A 79 -0.65 -13.13 11.32
C ILE A 79 -0.12 -14.57 11.24
N PHE A 80 1.01 -14.89 11.89
CA PHE A 80 1.60 -16.22 11.81
C PHE A 80 0.74 -17.23 12.58
N SER A 81 0.43 -16.95 13.84
CA SER A 81 -0.48 -17.79 14.64
C SER A 81 -1.91 -17.80 14.10
N ASP A 82 -2.32 -16.72 13.42
CA ASP A 82 -3.60 -16.68 12.71
C ASP A 82 -3.64 -17.67 11.54
N PHE A 83 -2.60 -17.67 10.71
CA PHE A 83 -2.50 -18.57 9.57
C PHE A 83 -2.34 -20.03 10.00
N ILE A 84 -1.51 -20.30 11.02
CA ILE A 84 -1.34 -21.65 11.59
C ILE A 84 -2.67 -22.20 12.08
N GLN A 85 -3.47 -21.38 12.77
CA GLN A 85 -4.81 -21.79 13.17
C GLN A 85 -5.73 -22.00 11.96
N ALA A 86 -5.64 -21.15 10.93
CA ALA A 86 -6.49 -21.26 9.74
C ALA A 86 -6.24 -22.55 8.93
N ILE A 87 -5.06 -23.16 9.04
CA ILE A 87 -4.77 -24.49 8.46
C ILE A 87 -5.12 -25.65 9.41
N GLY A 88 -5.69 -25.36 10.59
CA GLY A 88 -6.10 -26.37 11.57
C GLY A 88 -5.01 -26.83 12.54
N GLU A 89 -3.89 -26.10 12.61
CA GLU A 89 -2.74 -26.44 13.46
C GLU A 89 -2.64 -25.53 14.69
N ASP A 90 -1.98 -26.03 15.73
CA ASP A 90 -1.66 -25.26 16.92
C ASP A 90 -0.29 -24.57 16.79
N TRP A 91 -0.16 -23.42 17.46
CA TRP A 91 1.13 -22.73 17.51
C TRP A 91 2.20 -23.58 18.19
N SER A 92 3.38 -23.63 17.57
CA SER A 92 4.56 -24.32 18.11
C SER A 92 5.76 -23.39 18.14
N ASN A 93 6.52 -23.43 19.24
CA ASN A 93 7.78 -22.70 19.36
C ASN A 93 8.90 -23.25 18.45
N ASN A 94 8.66 -24.38 17.78
CA ASN A 94 9.58 -24.94 16.78
C ASN A 94 9.44 -24.27 15.40
N PHE A 95 8.43 -23.42 15.20
CA PHE A 95 8.30 -22.67 13.94
C PHE A 95 9.44 -21.66 13.78
N VAL A 96 10.05 -21.67 12.60
CA VAL A 96 11.08 -20.69 12.23
C VAL A 96 10.40 -19.47 11.63
N LEU A 97 10.42 -18.35 12.36
CA LEU A 97 9.89 -17.09 11.86
C LEU A 97 10.90 -16.37 10.96
N PRO A 98 10.43 -15.65 9.92
CA PRO A 98 11.30 -14.81 9.11
C PRO A 98 11.96 -13.71 9.95
N HIS A 99 13.12 -13.22 9.51
CA HIS A 99 13.81 -12.16 10.25
C HIS A 99 12.96 -10.88 10.24
N LYS A 100 13.02 -10.10 11.33
CA LYS A 100 12.27 -8.83 11.43
C LYS A 100 12.54 -7.85 10.28
N ASN A 101 13.72 -7.94 9.67
CA ASN A 101 14.12 -7.11 8.53
C ASN A 101 13.47 -7.54 7.20
N ASP A 102 12.85 -8.72 7.15
CA ASP A 102 12.14 -9.25 5.97
C ASP A 102 10.68 -8.78 5.93
N THR A 103 10.25 -7.96 6.89
CA THR A 103 8.90 -7.42 6.92
C THR A 103 8.72 -6.34 5.85
N ASN A 104 7.74 -6.55 4.96
CA ASN A 104 7.36 -5.59 3.92
C ASN A 104 6.68 -4.37 4.55
N VAL A 105 7.48 -3.42 5.03
CA VAL A 105 6.96 -2.11 5.43
C VAL A 105 6.66 -1.32 4.15
N GLY A 106 5.43 -0.83 4.06
CA GLY A 106 5.06 0.08 2.98
C GLY A 106 5.97 1.31 2.98
N TRP A 107 6.27 1.86 1.80
CA TRP A 107 7.04 3.11 1.76
C TRP A 107 6.22 4.25 2.37
N HIS A 108 6.93 5.19 3.00
CA HIS A 108 6.37 6.44 3.49
C HIS A 108 5.67 7.20 2.35
N ARG A 109 4.62 7.96 2.69
CA ARG A 109 3.81 8.71 1.72
C ARG A 109 4.67 9.59 0.80
N ASN A 110 5.63 10.31 1.37
CA ASN A 110 6.51 11.22 0.62
C ASN A 110 7.28 10.52 -0.51
N LEU A 111 7.78 9.30 -0.26
CA LEU A 111 8.47 8.53 -1.29
C LEU A 111 7.53 8.00 -2.37
N ILE A 112 6.27 7.70 -2.02
CA ILE A 112 5.26 7.36 -3.01
C ILE A 112 4.92 8.56 -3.88
N LEU A 113 4.73 9.74 -3.27
CA LEU A 113 4.46 10.98 -3.99
C LEU A 113 5.59 11.31 -4.98
N ILE A 114 6.84 11.21 -4.53
CA ILE A 114 8.02 11.41 -5.38
C ILE A 114 8.10 10.38 -6.51
N MET A 115 7.83 9.10 -6.22
CA MET A 115 7.83 8.06 -7.24
C MET A 115 6.71 8.26 -8.26
N ARG A 116 5.53 8.77 -7.86
CA ARG A 116 4.44 9.13 -8.78
C ARG A 116 4.89 10.22 -9.76
N LEU A 117 5.47 11.31 -9.24
CA LEU A 117 6.01 12.41 -10.03
C LEU A 117 7.06 11.89 -11.04
N ALA A 118 7.96 11.01 -10.59
CA ALA A 118 8.94 10.37 -11.45
C ALA A 118 8.29 9.49 -12.53
N ASN A 119 7.31 8.66 -12.17
CA ASN A 119 6.62 7.75 -13.10
C ASN A 119 5.90 8.45 -14.24
N GLU A 120 5.32 9.63 -13.98
CA GLU A 120 4.67 10.46 -15.00
C GLU A 120 5.68 10.99 -16.03
N ASN A 121 6.88 11.33 -15.57
CA ASN A 121 7.84 12.11 -16.34
C ASN A 121 9.00 11.27 -16.92
N ILE A 122 9.12 10.00 -16.52
CA ILE A 122 10.21 9.10 -16.90
C ILE A 122 9.70 7.94 -17.76
N GLN A 123 10.17 7.95 -19.00
CA GLN A 123 9.58 7.16 -20.09
C GLN A 123 10.24 5.78 -20.27
N ASN A 124 11.53 5.63 -19.96
CA ASN A 124 12.23 4.35 -20.14
C ASN A 124 12.24 3.50 -18.87
N ARG A 125 12.36 2.18 -19.05
CA ARG A 125 12.30 1.18 -17.97
C ARG A 125 13.55 1.20 -17.08
N GLU A 126 14.72 1.48 -17.65
CA GLU A 126 16.00 1.44 -16.95
C GLU A 126 16.09 2.54 -15.90
N ASP A 127 15.76 3.78 -16.27
CA ASP A 127 15.73 4.93 -15.36
C ASP A 127 14.69 4.76 -14.26
N ARG A 128 13.52 4.20 -14.62
CA ARG A 128 12.47 3.88 -13.63
C ARG A 128 12.96 2.88 -12.60
N GLU A 129 13.64 1.83 -13.05
CA GLU A 129 14.22 0.83 -12.16
C GLU A 129 15.35 1.41 -11.29
N ALA A 130 16.17 2.29 -11.85
CA ALA A 130 17.23 2.98 -11.11
C ALA A 130 16.65 3.89 -10.02
N ILE A 131 15.60 4.66 -10.31
CA ILE A 131 14.90 5.49 -9.32
C ILE A 131 14.18 4.64 -8.29
N ARG A 132 13.55 3.53 -8.69
CA ARG A 132 12.91 2.61 -7.74
C ARG A 132 13.92 2.08 -6.73
N LYS A 133 15.13 1.68 -7.17
CA LYS A 133 16.23 1.25 -6.29
C LYS A 133 16.68 2.39 -5.37
N LEU A 134 16.80 3.60 -5.91
CA LEU A 134 17.17 4.80 -5.17
C LEU A 134 16.17 5.10 -4.04
N MET A 135 14.87 5.06 -4.35
CA MET A 135 13.79 5.24 -3.38
C MET A 135 13.78 4.15 -2.30
N ALA A 136 14.13 2.90 -2.64
CA ALA A 136 14.25 1.83 -1.65
C ALA A 136 15.38 2.09 -0.64
N VAL A 137 16.48 2.70 -1.08
CA VAL A 137 17.59 3.08 -0.19
C VAL A 137 17.21 4.29 0.66
N LEU A 138 16.60 5.31 0.07
CA LEU A 138 16.06 6.47 0.80
C LEU A 138 15.06 6.05 1.87
N PHE A 139 14.17 5.11 1.57
CA PHE A 139 13.24 4.57 2.56
C PHE A 139 13.94 4.02 3.80
N ARG A 140 15.01 3.24 3.61
CA ARG A 140 15.79 2.69 4.73
C ARG A 140 16.54 3.77 5.50
N LYS A 141 17.02 4.81 4.82
CA LYS A 141 17.77 5.91 5.43
C LYS A 141 16.86 6.82 6.27
N LEU A 142 15.73 7.22 5.71
CA LEU A 142 14.87 8.27 6.26
C LEU A 142 13.74 7.74 7.15
N TYR A 143 13.23 6.54 6.84
CA TYR A 143 11.97 6.06 7.43
C TYR A 143 12.06 4.65 8.03
N SER A 144 13.27 4.08 8.19
CA SER A 144 13.41 2.74 8.80
C SER A 144 12.96 2.69 10.26
N THR A 145 13.11 3.80 10.98
CA THR A 145 12.64 3.99 12.37
C THR A 145 11.19 4.48 12.41
N ASN A 146 10.77 5.28 11.42
CA ASN A 146 9.38 5.74 11.29
C ASN A 146 8.58 4.79 10.39
N LYS A 147 8.15 3.65 10.95
CA LYS A 147 7.30 2.67 10.27
C LYS A 147 5.86 3.15 10.05
N GLN A 148 5.58 4.44 10.12
CA GLN A 148 4.31 4.99 9.68
C GLN A 148 4.13 4.59 8.21
N GLY A 149 3.33 3.54 7.99
CA GLY A 149 2.95 3.11 6.66
C GLY A 149 2.25 4.24 5.92
N TYR A 150 2.00 4.04 4.63
CA TYR A 150 1.32 5.02 3.80
C TYR A 150 -0.06 5.42 4.37
N ASP A 151 -0.44 6.68 4.19
CA ASP A 151 -1.78 7.24 4.46
C ASP A 151 -2.11 8.18 3.30
N LEU A 152 -2.58 7.59 2.20
CA LEU A 152 -2.78 8.26 0.90
C LEU A 152 -4.23 8.71 0.72
N LEU A 153 -5.17 8.10 1.45
CA LEU A 153 -6.59 8.41 1.38
C LEU A 153 -7.00 9.36 2.51
N SER A 154 -7.70 10.43 2.17
CA SER A 154 -8.34 11.29 3.17
C SER A 154 -9.45 10.54 3.91
N LEU A 155 -9.85 11.04 5.09
CA LEU A 155 -10.94 10.46 5.85
C LEU A 155 -12.25 10.37 5.05
N ASP A 156 -12.56 11.40 4.26
CA ASP A 156 -13.76 11.40 3.41
C ASP A 156 -13.69 10.39 2.27
N GLN A 157 -12.50 10.21 1.69
CA GLN A 157 -12.28 9.15 0.70
C GLN A 157 -12.44 7.77 1.33
N ARG A 158 -11.92 7.54 2.55
CA ARG A 158 -12.10 6.29 3.31
C ARG A 158 -13.57 6.01 3.60
N LYS A 159 -14.33 6.99 4.09
CA LYS A 159 -15.78 6.90 4.32
C LYS A 159 -16.54 6.53 3.04
N LYS A 160 -16.19 7.17 1.92
CA LYS A 160 -16.81 6.89 0.62
C LYS A 160 -16.54 5.45 0.17
N ILE A 161 -15.29 4.98 0.30
CA ILE A 161 -14.93 3.59 0.00
C ILE A 161 -15.70 2.62 0.92
N GLU A 162 -15.74 2.88 2.22
CA GLU A 162 -16.47 2.04 3.17
C GLU A 162 -17.96 1.92 2.79
N SER A 163 -18.60 3.04 2.45
CA SER A 163 -20.00 3.05 2.00
C SER A 163 -20.24 2.22 0.74
N ILE A 164 -19.30 2.20 -0.21
CA ILE A 164 -19.43 1.43 -1.47
C ILE A 164 -19.43 -0.09 -1.19
N TYR A 165 -18.64 -0.53 -0.20
CA TYR A 165 -18.41 -1.96 0.06
C TYR A 165 -19.15 -2.49 1.29
N ARG A 166 -19.89 -1.65 2.01
CA ARG A 166 -20.59 -1.98 3.25
C ARG A 166 -21.48 -3.22 3.13
N GLU A 167 -22.35 -3.26 2.13
CA GLU A 167 -23.30 -4.38 1.97
C GLU A 167 -22.59 -5.70 1.69
N ARG A 168 -21.55 -5.69 0.85
CA ARG A 168 -20.74 -6.88 0.54
C ARG A 168 -19.99 -7.37 1.77
N ASN A 169 -19.39 -6.46 2.54
CA ASN A 169 -18.73 -6.80 3.80
C ASN A 169 -19.70 -7.42 4.80
N ALA A 170 -20.91 -6.84 4.91
CA ALA A 170 -21.94 -7.35 5.81
C ALA A 170 -22.40 -8.76 5.43
N ALA A 171 -22.53 -9.05 4.12
CA ALA A 171 -22.84 -10.39 3.65
C ALA A 171 -21.74 -11.39 4.05
N ILE A 172 -20.46 -11.08 3.77
CA ILE A 172 -19.34 -11.96 4.15
C ILE A 172 -19.29 -12.23 5.66
N ALA A 173 -19.49 -11.20 6.48
CA ALA A 173 -19.47 -11.35 7.94
C ALA A 173 -20.61 -12.25 8.45
N LYS A 174 -21.81 -12.14 7.87
CA LYS A 174 -22.96 -12.97 8.23
C LYS A 174 -22.78 -14.40 7.76
N ASP A 175 -22.42 -14.57 6.50
CA ASP A 175 -22.44 -15.86 5.80
C ASP A 175 -21.27 -16.76 6.18
N TYR A 176 -20.10 -16.19 6.50
CA TYR A 176 -18.87 -16.96 6.75
C TYR A 176 -18.27 -16.80 8.15
N LEU A 177 -18.69 -15.79 8.93
CA LEU A 177 -18.14 -15.53 10.27
C LEU A 177 -19.19 -15.58 11.38
N GLU A 178 -20.44 -15.92 11.05
CA GLU A 178 -21.56 -15.99 11.99
C GLU A 178 -21.81 -14.68 12.75
N ARG A 179 -21.61 -13.54 12.08
CA ARG A 179 -21.75 -12.20 12.67
C ARG A 179 -23.06 -11.54 12.18
N PRO A 180 -24.18 -11.66 12.91
CA PRO A 180 -25.47 -11.13 12.47
C PRO A 180 -25.51 -9.60 12.37
N ASP A 181 -24.61 -8.90 13.07
CA ASP A 181 -24.43 -7.45 12.97
C ASP A 181 -23.82 -7.00 11.62
N GLY A 182 -23.25 -7.92 10.84
CA GLY A 182 -22.59 -7.64 9.58
C GLY A 182 -21.21 -6.96 9.73
N ALA A 183 -20.61 -6.96 10.91
CA ALA A 183 -19.32 -6.30 11.15
C ALA A 183 -18.14 -7.19 10.73
N LEU A 184 -17.66 -7.01 9.49
CA LEU A 184 -16.45 -7.71 9.00
C LEU A 184 -15.17 -7.14 9.64
N PHE A 185 -15.11 -5.83 9.82
CA PHE A 185 -13.94 -5.10 10.32
C PHE A 185 -14.30 -4.33 11.60
N TYR A 186 -13.42 -4.32 12.59
CA TYR A 186 -13.65 -3.65 13.88
C TYR A 186 -12.77 -2.42 14.09
N GLU A 187 -11.63 -2.32 13.41
CA GLU A 187 -10.77 -1.15 13.48
C GLU A 187 -11.47 0.06 12.85
N SER A 188 -11.33 1.23 13.49
CA SER A 188 -11.93 2.48 13.04
C SER A 188 -11.43 2.90 11.65
N ILE A 189 -12.33 3.47 10.84
CA ILE A 189 -11.97 4.14 9.58
C ILE A 189 -11.16 5.41 9.80
N ALA A 190 -11.28 6.02 10.98
CA ALA A 190 -10.40 7.12 11.36
C ALA A 190 -9.00 6.55 11.54
N SER A 191 -8.06 7.04 10.72
CA SER A 191 -6.65 6.76 10.93
C SER A 191 -6.27 7.30 12.32
N ASN A 192 -5.63 6.48 13.15
CA ASN A 192 -4.92 6.98 14.34
C ASN A 192 -3.64 7.75 13.94
N LYS A 193 -3.32 7.82 12.65
CA LYS A 193 -2.25 8.66 12.13
C LYS A 193 -2.80 10.07 11.98
N PRO A 194 -1.96 11.11 12.19
CA PRO A 194 -2.38 12.48 11.98
C PRO A 194 -3.03 12.58 10.59
N GLU A 195 -4.25 13.13 10.54
CA GLU A 195 -4.84 13.57 9.28
C GLU A 195 -3.75 14.33 8.53
N CYS A 196 -3.63 14.05 7.24
CA CYS A 196 -2.72 14.74 6.35
C CYS A 196 -3.15 16.22 6.24
N SER A 197 -2.86 17.01 7.26
CA SER A 197 -2.94 18.47 7.24
C SER A 197 -1.78 19.06 6.44
N GLU A 198 -0.72 18.28 6.21
CA GLU A 198 0.40 18.65 5.36
C GLU A 198 0.31 17.90 4.03
N THR A 199 -0.43 18.48 3.09
CA THR A 199 -0.36 18.14 1.66
C THR A 199 1.05 18.28 1.08
N CYS A 200 1.99 18.84 1.85
CA CYS A 200 3.32 19.19 1.42
C CYS A 200 4.39 18.19 1.88
N LEU A 201 5.26 17.80 0.95
CA LEU A 201 6.57 17.25 1.28
C LEU A 201 7.32 18.24 2.18
N SER A 202 7.84 17.80 3.33
CA SER A 202 8.62 18.68 4.21
C SER A 202 9.90 19.14 3.51
N VAL A 203 10.34 20.36 3.81
CA VAL A 203 11.57 20.92 3.24
C VAL A 203 12.80 20.08 3.63
N ASP A 204 12.82 19.56 4.85
CA ASP A 204 13.92 18.71 5.34
C ASP A 204 13.99 17.39 4.57
N ASP A 205 12.86 16.68 4.41
CA ASP A 205 12.80 15.45 3.61
C ASP A 205 13.19 15.75 2.16
N ALA A 206 12.69 16.84 1.58
CA ALA A 206 13.02 17.26 0.22
C ALA A 206 14.52 17.52 0.05
N HIS A 207 15.13 18.24 1.01
CA HIS A 207 16.56 18.56 1.00
C HIS A 207 17.41 17.29 1.08
N GLU A 208 17.09 16.37 1.99
CA GLU A 208 17.81 15.10 2.13
C GLU A 208 17.70 14.22 0.89
N ILE A 209 16.51 14.16 0.29
CA ILE A 209 16.26 13.40 -0.95
C ILE A 209 17.07 14.01 -2.10
N VAL A 210 16.95 15.31 -2.34
CA VAL A 210 17.67 15.98 -3.44
C VAL A 210 19.19 15.86 -3.26
N SER A 211 19.70 16.06 -2.05
CA SER A 211 21.12 15.90 -1.72
C SER A 211 21.62 14.49 -2.04
N TYR A 212 20.86 13.48 -1.64
CA TYR A 212 21.22 12.08 -1.89
C TYR A 212 21.20 11.72 -3.38
N ILE A 213 20.21 12.21 -4.13
CA ILE A 213 20.13 11.97 -5.58
C ILE A 213 21.32 12.64 -6.30
N LYS A 214 21.66 13.89 -5.93
CA LYS A 214 22.83 14.62 -6.47
C LYS A 214 24.14 13.87 -6.21
N GLU A 215 24.35 13.38 -4.99
CA GLU A 215 25.57 12.66 -4.59
C GLU A 215 25.73 11.32 -5.33
N LYS A 216 24.65 10.54 -5.46
CA LYS A 216 24.75 9.15 -5.94
C LYS A 216 24.76 9.01 -7.46
N ASN A 217 24.11 9.91 -8.19
CA ASN A 217 24.02 9.76 -9.65
C ASN A 217 23.66 11.08 -10.34
N GLY A 218 24.66 11.72 -10.97
CA GLY A 218 24.46 12.97 -11.70
C GLY A 218 23.44 12.86 -12.84
N SER A 219 23.39 11.75 -13.56
CA SER A 219 22.43 11.54 -14.65
C SER A 219 21.00 11.41 -14.12
N LEU A 220 20.79 10.64 -13.04
CA LEU A 220 19.47 10.54 -12.40
C LEU A 220 19.06 11.86 -11.74
N SER A 221 20.00 12.63 -11.22
CA SER A 221 19.75 13.97 -10.68
C SER A 221 19.21 14.92 -11.75
N VAL A 222 19.83 14.95 -12.94
CA VAL A 222 19.33 15.75 -14.07
C VAL A 222 17.96 15.28 -14.52
N LEU A 223 17.74 13.96 -14.62
CA LEU A 223 16.45 13.40 -15.01
C LEU A 223 15.34 13.76 -14.00
N PHE A 224 15.63 13.59 -12.71
CA PHE A 224 14.69 13.89 -11.64
C PHE A 224 14.39 15.39 -11.55
N LYS A 225 15.40 16.26 -11.74
CA LYS A 225 15.19 17.71 -11.84
C LYS A 225 14.23 18.06 -12.98
N ARG A 226 14.41 17.48 -14.17
CA ARG A 226 13.48 17.68 -15.31
C ARG A 226 12.06 17.20 -15.00
N ALA A 227 11.92 16.08 -14.30
CA ALA A 227 10.62 15.59 -13.87
C ALA A 227 9.94 16.57 -12.90
N VAL A 228 10.71 17.13 -11.96
CA VAL A 228 10.25 18.17 -11.02
C VAL A 228 9.82 19.44 -11.77
N GLU A 229 10.62 19.93 -12.72
CA GLU A 229 10.30 21.11 -13.53
C GLU A 229 8.99 20.96 -14.31
N LYS A 230 8.74 19.79 -14.90
CA LYS A 230 7.48 19.50 -15.60
C LYS A 230 6.28 19.46 -14.65
N ALA A 231 6.47 18.96 -13.44
CA ALA A 231 5.43 18.84 -12.44
C ALA A 231 4.99 20.18 -11.82
N LEU A 232 5.75 21.26 -12.01
CA LEU A 232 5.40 22.62 -11.53
C LEU A 232 4.09 23.17 -12.12
N VAL A 233 3.59 22.59 -13.22
CA VAL A 233 2.32 22.98 -13.85
C VAL A 233 1.26 21.87 -13.78
N SER A 234 1.47 20.85 -12.93
CA SER A 234 0.54 19.76 -12.72
C SER A 234 -0.82 20.25 -12.20
N GLU A 235 -1.91 19.67 -12.71
CA GLU A 235 -3.27 19.85 -12.19
C GLU A 235 -3.52 19.05 -10.90
N ASP A 236 -2.71 18.02 -10.61
CA ASP A 236 -2.72 17.34 -9.32
C ASP A 236 -2.00 18.23 -8.29
N GLU A 237 -2.78 18.82 -7.37
CA GLU A 237 -2.31 19.75 -6.32
C GLU A 237 -1.21 19.15 -5.44
N GLU A 238 -1.26 17.84 -5.15
CA GLU A 238 -0.28 17.16 -4.31
C GLU A 238 1.08 17.06 -5.04
N ILE A 239 1.04 16.73 -6.33
CA ILE A 239 2.21 16.68 -7.21
C ILE A 239 2.78 18.09 -7.41
N ASN A 240 1.92 19.07 -7.67
CA ASN A 240 2.31 20.47 -7.87
C ASN A 240 3.05 21.04 -6.64
N SER A 241 2.45 20.86 -5.45
CA SER A 241 3.04 21.32 -4.19
C SER A 241 4.40 20.67 -3.93
N ALA A 242 4.50 19.34 -4.07
CA ALA A 242 5.77 18.64 -3.91
C ALA A 242 6.83 19.08 -4.94
N ALA A 243 6.43 19.35 -6.18
CA ALA A 243 7.32 19.84 -7.22
C ALA A 243 7.94 21.19 -6.85
N HIS A 244 7.14 22.14 -6.33
CA HIS A 244 7.65 23.43 -5.88
C HIS A 244 8.70 23.29 -4.76
N THR A 245 8.43 22.44 -3.76
CA THR A 245 9.38 22.18 -2.66
C THR A 245 10.68 21.55 -3.17
N LEU A 246 10.59 20.54 -4.02
CA LEU A 246 11.75 19.86 -4.61
C LEU A 246 12.56 20.81 -5.49
N PHE A 247 11.89 21.63 -6.31
CA PHE A 247 12.53 22.58 -7.20
C PHE A 247 13.38 23.59 -6.41
N HIS A 248 12.82 24.16 -5.34
CA HIS A 248 13.56 25.05 -4.46
C HIS A 248 14.81 24.38 -3.85
N CYS A 249 14.73 23.11 -3.46
CA CYS A 249 15.90 22.36 -2.97
C CYS A 249 16.93 22.12 -4.09
N PHE A 250 16.48 21.86 -5.32
CA PHE A 250 17.38 21.69 -6.47
C PHE A 250 18.18 22.94 -6.79
N GLU A 251 17.59 24.13 -6.66
CA GLU A 251 18.25 25.41 -6.92
C GLU A 251 19.22 25.81 -5.81
N ASN A 252 18.92 25.49 -4.54
CA ASN A 252 19.72 25.95 -3.40
C ASN A 252 20.84 25.00 -2.97
N ILE A 253 20.79 23.72 -3.34
CA ILE A 253 21.91 22.79 -3.07
C ILE A 253 23.00 23.03 -4.13
N SER A 254 24.04 23.78 -3.76
CA SER A 254 25.23 24.00 -4.59
C SER A 254 26.03 22.69 -4.80
N LYS A 255 26.70 22.58 -5.95
CA LYS A 255 27.49 21.40 -6.37
C LYS A 255 28.58 21.01 -5.39
#